data_AF-A0A5C6FAE7-F1
#
_entry.id   AF-A0A5C6FAE7-F1
#
_cell.length_a   1.000
_cell.length_b   1.000
_cell.length_c   1.000
_cell.angle_alpha   90.00
_cell.angle_beta   90.00
_cell.angle_gamma   90.00
#
_symmetry.space_group_name_H-M   'P 1'
#
loop_
_entity.id
_entity.type
_entity.pdbx_description
1 polymer ?
#
loop_
_entity_poly.entity_id
_entity_poly.type
_entity_poly.pdbx_seq_one_letter_code
_entity_poly.pdbx_strand_id
1 'polypeptide(L)'
;MTSDSTTDSKPENTPSASNSSETLSPMGQVPQMHAETGYDESELMAPLRFSGYVCLILGLISPVALLGLPALVVPALAIFMGLIALRPSSGPVPAGRMPAQIGIILAIGFGICGFGIVSMKKNTLGTQAKYYSREYISLVANGHKELPIELSKSFNNRFSESMPLKEFYENQEKEYAERQADGQGGGGGEGSPMEEFQNNAAHTEIIRQGPDAEWKLATPIEIYHQFGIDRAIVNWKAPGSEQVVQFMMQYLIDGEDVGQWHVDIIQIKRERLVAESIL
;
A
#
# COMPACT_ATOMS: atom_id res chain seq x y z
N MET A 1 -36.47 32.39 8.97
CA MET A 1 -36.50 32.03 10.41
C MET A 1 -35.24 31.22 10.64
N THR A 2 -34.13 31.67 11.23
CA THR A 2 -33.72 32.76 12.15
C THR A 2 -32.25 33.06 11.79
N SER A 3 -31.80 34.30 11.47
CA SER A 3 -31.24 35.31 12.40
C SER A 3 -30.25 34.70 13.43
N ASP A 4 -29.00 35.12 13.63
CA ASP A 4 -28.36 36.44 13.52
C ASP A 4 -26.82 36.36 13.65
N SER A 5 -26.13 37.42 13.19
CA SER A 5 -25.09 38.24 13.86
C SER A 5 -23.96 37.53 14.63
N THR A 6 -22.67 37.88 14.53
CA THR A 6 -22.11 39.18 14.98
C THR A 6 -20.62 39.31 14.60
N THR A 7 -20.27 40.50 14.11
CA THR A 7 -18.97 41.18 14.03
C THR A 7 -18.18 41.20 15.34
N ASP A 8 -16.83 41.18 15.29
CA ASP A 8 -16.06 42.19 16.03
C ASP A 8 -14.64 42.45 15.47
N SER A 9 -14.21 43.68 15.69
CA SER A 9 -13.04 44.40 15.20
C SER A 9 -11.87 44.22 16.20
N LYS A 10 -10.60 44.53 15.90
CA LYS A 10 -9.92 45.84 16.07
C LYS A 10 -8.38 45.60 16.21
N PRO A 11 -7.49 46.61 16.30
CA PRO A 11 -6.25 46.71 15.51
C PRO A 11 -4.98 46.81 16.38
N GLU A 12 -3.78 46.93 15.81
CA GLU A 12 -2.74 47.78 16.42
C GLU A 12 -1.62 48.20 15.47
N ASN A 13 -1.45 49.52 15.39
CA ASN A 13 -0.31 50.23 14.80
C ASN A 13 0.79 50.36 15.85
N THR A 14 2.06 50.21 15.47
CA THR A 14 3.15 51.00 16.08
C THR A 14 4.34 51.14 15.13
N PRO A 15 4.60 52.35 14.60
CA PRO A 15 5.94 52.76 14.23
C PRO A 15 6.47 53.76 15.27
N SER A 16 7.51 53.39 16.02
CA SER A 16 8.24 54.31 16.87
C SER A 16 9.26 55.10 16.06
N ALA A 17 9.23 56.40 16.30
CA ALA A 17 10.03 57.44 15.70
C ALA A 17 11.34 57.70 16.46
N SER A 18 12.27 58.35 15.74
CA SER A 18 13.22 59.39 16.17
C SER A 18 14.30 58.99 17.20
N ASN A 19 15.55 59.50 17.21
CA ASN A 19 16.03 60.83 16.89
C ASN A 19 17.59 60.83 16.88
N SER A 20 18.17 61.41 15.82
CA SER A 20 19.17 62.50 15.83
C SER A 20 20.39 62.48 16.79
N SER A 21 21.59 62.54 16.21
CA SER A 21 22.85 63.21 16.66
C SER A 21 23.87 62.96 15.55
N GLU A 22 24.74 63.82 15.03
CA GLU A 22 25.13 65.20 15.25
C GLU A 22 25.96 65.61 14.02
N THR A 23 25.95 66.90 13.72
CA THR A 23 26.65 67.51 12.59
C THR A 23 27.92 68.21 13.10
N LEU A 24 29.00 68.12 12.29
CA LEU A 24 30.13 69.06 12.18
C LEU A 24 31.23 69.04 13.27
N SER A 25 32.43 68.59 12.89
CA SER A 25 33.52 69.54 12.60
C SER A 25 34.68 68.95 11.79
N PRO A 26 35.44 69.82 11.09
CA PRO A 26 36.26 69.50 9.92
C PRO A 26 37.77 69.52 10.23
N MET A 27 38.58 69.29 9.19
CA MET A 27 40.04 69.43 9.13
C MET A 27 40.87 68.28 9.71
N GLY A 28 41.05 67.28 8.85
CA GLY A 28 42.14 66.30 8.93
C GLY A 28 42.27 65.48 7.66
N GLN A 29 41.84 66.01 6.51
CA GLN A 29 41.87 65.28 5.24
C GLN A 29 43.25 65.49 4.60
N VAL A 30 44.23 64.77 5.13
CA VAL A 30 45.44 64.45 4.35
C VAL A 30 44.96 63.62 3.17
N PRO A 31 45.26 63.99 1.91
CA PRO A 31 45.04 63.11 0.78
C PRO A 31 45.97 61.91 0.97
N GLN A 32 45.48 60.87 1.66
CA GLN A 32 46.07 59.55 1.54
C GLN A 32 45.86 59.16 0.08
N MET A 33 46.96 59.16 -0.67
CA MET A 33 47.09 58.35 -1.87
C MET A 33 46.69 56.93 -1.48
N HIS A 34 45.40 56.62 -1.66
CA HIS A 34 44.95 55.25 -1.72
C HIS A 34 45.64 54.72 -2.95
N ALA A 35 46.62 53.84 -2.72
CA ALA A 35 47.10 52.96 -3.75
C ALA A 35 45.88 52.18 -4.23
N GLU A 36 45.29 52.68 -5.32
CA GLU A 36 44.47 51.93 -6.24
C GLU A 36 45.32 50.84 -6.89
N THR A 37 45.86 49.95 -6.07
CA THR A 37 46.07 48.55 -6.45
C THR A 37 44.71 47.87 -6.34
N GLY A 38 43.75 48.36 -7.11
CA GLY A 38 42.57 47.62 -7.49
C GLY A 38 42.98 46.53 -8.47
N TYR A 39 43.77 45.57 -8.00
CA TYR A 39 43.42 44.21 -8.37
C TYR A 39 42.05 44.05 -7.73
N ASP A 40 40.98 44.12 -8.53
CA ASP A 40 39.73 43.47 -8.15
C ASP A 40 40.18 42.13 -7.56
N GLU A 41 39.97 41.94 -6.26
CA GLU A 41 40.12 40.64 -5.63
C GLU A 41 39.25 39.74 -6.48
N SER A 42 39.91 39.03 -7.40
CA SER A 42 39.31 38.21 -8.44
C SER A 42 38.12 37.55 -7.80
N GLU A 43 36.90 38.01 -8.12
CA GLU A 43 35.66 37.63 -7.45
C GLU A 43 35.81 36.14 -7.16
N LEU A 44 36.04 35.79 -5.88
CA LEU A 44 36.45 34.44 -5.49
C LEU A 44 35.28 33.55 -5.88
N MET A 45 35.31 33.06 -7.13
CA MET A 45 34.18 32.42 -7.77
C MET A 45 33.81 31.26 -6.87
N ALA A 46 32.64 31.37 -6.26
CA ALA A 46 32.20 30.39 -5.28
C ALA A 46 32.28 29.00 -5.93
N PRO A 47 32.95 28.01 -5.30
CA PRO A 47 33.18 26.72 -5.92
C PRO A 47 31.84 26.07 -6.28
N LEU A 48 31.63 25.81 -7.57
CA LEU A 48 30.37 25.29 -8.08
C LEU A 48 30.26 23.80 -7.79
N ARG A 49 29.28 23.43 -6.96
CA ARG A 49 29.03 22.02 -6.60
C ARG A 49 28.00 21.41 -7.56
N PHE A 50 28.48 20.84 -8.65
CA PHE A 50 27.64 20.19 -9.67
C PHE A 50 26.70 19.11 -9.09
N SER A 51 27.13 18.41 -8.03
CA SER A 51 26.31 17.42 -7.32
C SER A 51 24.99 17.97 -6.79
N GLY A 52 24.91 19.26 -6.44
CA GLY A 52 23.67 19.89 -5.98
C GLY A 52 22.63 20.04 -7.09
N TYR A 53 23.07 20.36 -8.30
CA TYR A 53 22.19 20.43 -9.48
C TYR A 53 21.75 19.04 -9.94
N VAL A 54 22.64 18.04 -9.87
CA VAL A 54 22.29 16.63 -10.13
C VAL A 54 21.24 16.14 -9.12
N CYS A 55 21.40 16.48 -7.84
CA CYS A 55 20.41 16.17 -6.81
C CYS A 55 19.04 16.80 -7.11
N LEU A 56 19.01 18.06 -7.58
CA LEU A 56 17.77 18.72 -7.99
C LEU A 56 17.08 17.99 -9.15
N ILE A 57 17.82 17.62 -10.20
CA ILE A 57 17.28 16.88 -11.35
C ILE A 57 16.73 15.52 -10.91
N LEU A 58 17.46 14.78 -10.07
CA LEU A 58 16.99 13.51 -9.52
C LEU A 58 15.77 13.70 -8.62
N GLY A 59 15.72 14.79 -7.84
CA GLY A 59 14.55 15.17 -7.04
C GLY A 59 13.32 15.46 -7.91
N LEU A 60 13.49 16.10 -9.06
CA LEU A 60 12.40 16.33 -10.03
C LEU A 60 11.92 15.05 -10.71
N ILE A 61 12.80 14.04 -10.88
CA ILE A 61 12.45 12.72 -11.45
C ILE A 61 11.88 11.76 -10.38
N SER A 62 12.02 12.09 -9.10
CA SER A 62 11.54 11.25 -7.99
C SER A 62 10.03 10.90 -7.98
N PRO A 63 9.10 11.61 -8.66
CA PRO A 63 7.71 11.13 -8.81
C PRO A 63 7.59 9.74 -9.43
N VAL A 64 8.60 9.27 -10.18
CA VAL A 64 8.66 7.90 -10.71
C VAL A 64 8.60 6.84 -9.59
N ALA A 65 9.00 7.19 -8.35
CA ALA A 65 8.87 6.32 -7.17
C ALA A 65 7.44 5.87 -6.88
N LEU A 66 6.42 6.57 -7.40
CA LEU A 66 5.02 6.21 -7.25
C LEU A 66 4.62 4.98 -8.09
N LEU A 67 5.41 4.62 -9.10
CA LEU A 67 5.12 3.48 -9.99
C LEU A 67 5.37 2.12 -9.32
N GLY A 68 6.20 2.05 -8.28
CA GLY A 68 6.43 0.81 -7.54
C GLY A 68 7.71 0.79 -6.71
N LEU A 69 7.87 -0.30 -5.96
CA LEU A 69 9.01 -0.54 -5.06
C LEU A 69 10.38 -0.37 -5.73
N PRO A 70 10.65 -0.92 -6.94
CA PRO A 70 11.97 -0.75 -7.58
C PRO A 70 12.31 0.71 -7.90
N ALA A 71 11.30 1.56 -8.09
CA ALA A 71 11.51 2.97 -8.41
C ALA A 71 11.95 3.82 -7.21
N LEU A 72 11.88 3.29 -5.97
CA LEU A 72 12.40 3.95 -4.77
C LEU A 72 13.93 4.13 -4.78
N VAL A 73 14.65 3.48 -5.70
CA VAL A 73 16.08 3.70 -5.90
C VAL A 73 16.37 5.15 -6.32
N VAL A 74 15.49 5.78 -7.10
CA VAL A 74 15.67 7.15 -7.59
C VAL A 74 15.72 8.18 -6.45
N PRO A 75 14.71 8.28 -5.55
CA PRO A 75 14.79 9.19 -4.41
C PRO A 75 15.94 8.84 -3.44
N ALA A 76 16.29 7.55 -3.27
CA ALA A 76 17.44 7.17 -2.45
C ALA A 76 18.77 7.72 -3.01
N LEU A 77 18.98 7.62 -4.33
CA LEU A 77 20.15 8.21 -5.00
C LEU A 77 20.13 9.74 -4.93
N ALA A 78 18.97 10.38 -5.08
CA ALA A 78 18.82 11.82 -4.94
C ALA A 78 19.24 12.30 -3.55
N ILE A 79 18.81 11.61 -2.48
CA ILE A 79 19.19 11.90 -1.10
C ILE A 79 20.70 11.71 -0.92
N PHE A 80 21.26 10.61 -1.40
CA PHE A 80 22.70 10.33 -1.29
C PHE A 80 23.55 11.42 -1.96
N MET A 81 23.22 11.81 -3.20
CA MET A 81 23.89 12.89 -3.92
C MET A 81 23.70 14.25 -3.23
N GLY A 82 22.52 14.50 -2.68
CA GLY A 82 22.23 15.69 -1.90
C GLY A 82 23.09 15.79 -0.64
N LEU A 83 23.28 14.69 0.10
CA LEU A 83 24.15 14.66 1.28
C LEU A 83 25.61 14.93 0.93
N ILE A 84 26.10 14.42 -0.20
CA ILE A 84 27.45 14.74 -0.71
C ILE A 84 27.56 16.23 -1.04
N ALA A 85 26.54 16.81 -1.68
CA ALA A 85 26.50 18.24 -2.01
C ALA A 85 26.46 19.15 -0.76
N LEU A 86 25.87 18.66 0.34
CA LEU A 86 25.77 19.36 1.63
C LEU A 86 27.00 19.22 2.54
N ARG A 87 28.05 18.49 2.11
CA ARG A 87 29.28 18.33 2.89
C ARG A 87 29.82 19.70 3.36
N PRO A 88 30.15 19.87 4.65
CA PRO A 88 30.61 21.15 5.17
C PRO A 88 31.82 21.66 4.37
N SER A 89 31.80 22.95 4.04
CA SER A 89 32.89 23.67 3.37
C SER A 89 33.52 24.61 4.38
N SER A 90 34.85 24.66 4.43
CA SER A 90 35.58 25.62 5.28
C SER A 90 35.66 27.03 4.67
N GLY A 91 35.15 27.22 3.44
CA GLY A 91 35.22 28.46 2.67
C GLY A 91 33.86 29.11 2.38
N PRO A 92 33.79 30.05 1.41
CA PRO A 92 32.56 30.74 1.03
C PRO A 92 31.45 29.75 0.63
N VAL A 93 30.19 30.16 0.82
CA VAL A 93 29.04 29.29 0.59
C VAL A 93 29.02 28.84 -0.88
N PRO A 94 29.12 27.53 -1.15
CA PRO A 94 29.22 27.02 -2.52
C PRO A 94 27.88 27.17 -3.25
N ALA A 95 27.95 27.60 -4.51
CA ALA A 95 26.80 27.59 -5.42
C ALA A 95 26.36 26.13 -5.65
N GLY A 96 25.12 25.80 -5.29
CA GLY A 96 24.58 24.44 -5.36
C GLY A 96 23.95 23.91 -4.05
N ARG A 97 24.10 24.62 -2.92
CA ARG A 97 23.50 24.22 -1.64
C ARG A 97 21.96 24.31 -1.64
N MET A 98 21.42 25.42 -2.11
CA MET A 98 19.96 25.63 -2.22
C MET A 98 19.27 24.59 -3.13
N PRO A 99 19.74 24.35 -4.37
CA PRO A 99 19.12 23.32 -5.22
C PRO A 99 19.24 21.91 -4.61
N ALA A 100 20.34 21.60 -3.89
CA ALA A 100 20.45 20.33 -3.17
C ALA A 100 19.39 20.18 -2.07
N GLN A 101 19.12 21.24 -1.29
CA GLN A 101 18.09 21.20 -0.25
C GLN A 101 16.69 20.96 -0.83
N ILE A 102 16.35 21.66 -1.91
CA ILE A 102 15.07 21.47 -2.61
C ILE A 102 14.96 20.03 -3.15
N GLY A 103 16.02 19.53 -3.81
CA GLY A 103 16.07 18.17 -4.35
C GLY A 103 15.89 17.09 -3.28
N ILE A 104 16.53 17.24 -2.11
CA ILE A 104 16.37 16.31 -0.98
C ILE A 104 14.94 16.34 -0.45
N ILE A 105 14.36 17.52 -0.24
CA ILE A 105 12.99 17.65 0.29
C ILE A 105 11.99 16.97 -0.65
N LEU A 106 12.12 17.21 -1.96
CA LEU A 106 11.29 16.55 -2.98
C LEU A 106 11.48 15.03 -2.94
N ALA A 107 12.73 14.55 -2.94
CA ALA A 107 13.04 13.12 -2.92
C ALA A 107 12.50 12.42 -1.68
N ILE A 108 12.59 13.04 -0.50
CA ILE A 108 12.01 12.50 0.74
C ILE A 108 10.48 12.45 0.63
N GLY A 109 9.84 13.54 0.18
CA GLY A 109 8.38 13.60 0.03
C GLY A 109 7.84 12.51 -0.89
N PHE A 110 8.40 12.39 -2.09
CA PHE A 110 7.99 11.35 -3.05
C PHE A 110 8.40 9.94 -2.62
N GLY A 111 9.54 9.79 -1.94
CA GLY A 111 9.97 8.52 -1.37
C GLY A 111 9.00 7.99 -0.30
N ILE A 112 8.59 8.85 0.64
CA ILE A 112 7.60 8.52 1.68
C ILE A 112 6.24 8.22 1.03
N CYS A 113 5.81 9.04 0.07
CA CYS A 113 4.53 8.84 -0.61
C CYS A 113 4.50 7.52 -1.40
N GLY A 114 5.54 7.22 -2.19
CA GLY A 114 5.64 5.98 -2.97
C GLY A 114 5.65 4.73 -2.08
N PHE A 115 6.41 4.74 -0.99
CA PHE A 115 6.39 3.65 -0.01
C PHE A 115 5.01 3.55 0.69
N GLY A 116 4.43 4.70 1.05
CA GLY A 116 3.13 4.81 1.71
C GLY A 116 2.01 4.17 0.90
N ILE A 117 1.92 4.45 -0.40
CA ILE A 117 0.89 3.87 -1.29
C ILE A 117 0.96 2.33 -1.28
N VAL A 118 2.15 1.75 -1.44
CA VAL A 118 2.32 0.29 -1.46
C VAL A 118 1.97 -0.33 -0.10
N SER A 119 2.38 0.32 0.99
CA SER A 119 2.09 -0.14 2.35
C SER A 119 0.59 -0.06 2.67
N MET A 120 -0.04 1.07 2.35
CA MET A 120 -1.49 1.26 2.51
C MET A 120 -2.29 0.27 1.67
N LYS A 121 -1.92 0.05 0.40
CA LYS A 121 -2.56 -0.97 -0.46
C LYS A 121 -2.51 -2.35 0.20
N LYS A 122 -1.33 -2.79 0.65
CA LYS A 122 -1.17 -4.09 1.34
C LYS A 122 -2.00 -4.18 2.61
N ASN A 123 -2.03 -3.12 3.42
CA ASN A 123 -2.79 -3.11 4.67
C ASN A 123 -4.31 -3.13 4.43
N THR A 124 -4.80 -2.36 3.46
CA THR A 124 -6.22 -2.31 3.08
C THR A 124 -6.66 -3.66 2.52
N LEU A 125 -5.94 -4.20 1.53
CA LEU A 125 -6.24 -5.52 0.96
C LEU A 125 -6.16 -6.62 2.01
N GLY A 126 -5.15 -6.60 2.87
CA GLY A 126 -5.01 -7.56 3.98
C GLY A 126 -6.17 -7.50 4.98
N THR A 127 -6.63 -6.30 5.34
CA THR A 127 -7.78 -6.12 6.24
C THR A 127 -9.08 -6.60 5.60
N GLN A 128 -9.31 -6.31 4.33
CA GLN A 128 -10.48 -6.79 3.59
C GLN A 128 -10.46 -8.32 3.44
N ALA A 129 -9.33 -8.89 3.06
CA ALA A 129 -9.11 -10.34 2.98
C ALA A 129 -9.39 -11.04 4.33
N LYS A 130 -8.91 -10.45 5.44
CA LYS A 130 -9.19 -10.93 6.79
C LYS A 130 -10.68 -10.94 7.09
N TYR A 131 -11.36 -9.83 6.82
CA TYR A 131 -12.79 -9.69 7.07
C TYR A 131 -13.58 -10.70 6.24
N TYR A 132 -13.32 -10.76 4.94
CA TYR A 132 -14.01 -11.65 4.00
C TYR A 132 -13.84 -13.13 4.36
N SER A 133 -12.61 -13.57 4.63
CA SER A 133 -12.37 -14.97 5.03
C SER A 133 -12.99 -15.31 6.38
N ARG A 134 -13.08 -14.36 7.31
CA ARG A 134 -13.78 -14.56 8.58
C ARG A 134 -15.29 -14.74 8.38
N GLU A 135 -15.92 -13.90 7.57
CA GLU A 135 -17.34 -14.05 7.24
C GLU A 135 -17.61 -15.36 6.51
N TYR A 136 -16.71 -15.77 5.60
CA TYR A 136 -16.79 -17.08 4.94
C TYR A 136 -16.76 -18.23 5.96
N ILE A 137 -15.82 -18.20 6.92
CA ILE A 137 -15.76 -19.20 8.01
C ILE A 137 -17.08 -19.22 8.79
N SER A 138 -17.62 -18.05 9.16
CA SER A 138 -18.89 -17.95 9.87
C SER A 138 -20.05 -18.59 9.08
N LEU A 139 -20.13 -18.37 7.77
CA LEU A 139 -21.16 -18.98 6.93
C LEU A 139 -21.07 -20.50 6.91
N VAL A 140 -19.86 -21.04 6.70
CA VAL A 140 -19.61 -22.49 6.70
C VAL A 140 -19.93 -23.10 8.07
N ALA A 141 -19.50 -22.45 9.15
CA ALA A 141 -19.70 -22.93 10.52
C ALA A 141 -21.17 -22.90 10.96
N ASN A 142 -21.98 -21.98 10.43
CA ASN A 142 -23.43 -21.93 10.62
C ASN A 142 -24.19 -22.95 9.75
N GLY A 143 -23.50 -23.70 8.89
CA GLY A 143 -24.11 -24.73 8.04
C GLY A 143 -24.77 -24.20 6.76
N HIS A 144 -24.52 -22.94 6.39
CA HIS A 144 -24.90 -22.43 5.07
C HIS A 144 -23.91 -22.99 4.04
N LYS A 145 -24.36 -23.88 3.16
CA LYS A 145 -23.48 -24.53 2.17
C LYS A 145 -23.46 -23.77 0.85
N GLU A 146 -24.61 -23.22 0.49
CA GLU A 146 -24.87 -22.60 -0.80
C GLU A 146 -24.14 -21.26 -0.96
N LEU A 147 -24.15 -20.44 0.10
CA LEU A 147 -23.51 -19.13 0.10
C LEU A 147 -21.98 -19.22 -0.05
N PRO A 148 -21.25 -20.06 0.72
CA PRO A 148 -19.82 -20.28 0.49
C PRO A 148 -19.48 -20.74 -0.93
N ILE A 149 -20.29 -21.63 -1.52
CA ILE A 149 -20.08 -22.08 -2.91
C ILE A 149 -20.22 -20.89 -3.87
N GLU A 150 -21.23 -20.04 -3.72
CA GLU A 150 -21.36 -18.82 -4.53
C GLU A 150 -20.20 -17.83 -4.30
N LEU A 151 -19.76 -17.66 -3.05
CA LEU A 151 -18.65 -16.77 -2.70
C LEU A 151 -17.31 -17.25 -3.28
N SER A 152 -17.14 -18.56 -3.49
CA SER A 152 -15.97 -19.11 -4.18
C SER A 152 -15.93 -18.78 -5.67
N LYS A 153 -17.08 -18.52 -6.30
CA LYS A 153 -17.16 -18.15 -7.72
C LYS A 153 -16.67 -16.72 -7.94
N SER A 154 -16.11 -16.48 -9.13
CA SER A 154 -15.84 -15.13 -9.64
C SER A 154 -17.14 -14.34 -9.76
N PHE A 155 -17.08 -13.02 -9.55
CA PHE A 155 -18.26 -12.14 -9.53
C PHE A 155 -19.12 -12.25 -10.80
N ASN A 156 -18.50 -12.45 -11.98
CA ASN A 156 -19.21 -12.65 -13.26
C ASN A 156 -20.09 -13.91 -13.28
N ASN A 157 -19.76 -14.90 -12.45
CA ASN A 157 -20.40 -16.21 -12.43
C ASN A 157 -21.29 -16.41 -11.19
N ARG A 158 -21.46 -15.37 -10.35
CA ARG A 158 -22.34 -15.40 -9.18
C ARG A 158 -23.78 -15.18 -9.61
N PHE A 159 -24.70 -15.85 -8.93
CA PHE A 159 -26.13 -15.55 -9.10
C PHE A 159 -26.51 -14.22 -8.46
N SER A 160 -27.60 -13.63 -8.96
CA SER A 160 -28.19 -12.43 -8.35
C SER A 160 -28.65 -12.69 -6.92
N GLU A 161 -28.57 -11.68 -6.05
CA GLU A 161 -28.98 -11.76 -4.65
C GLU A 161 -30.43 -12.23 -4.44
N SER A 162 -31.31 -12.01 -5.42
CA SER A 162 -32.72 -12.40 -5.38
C SER A 162 -32.99 -13.86 -5.74
N MET A 163 -31.97 -14.62 -6.18
CA MET A 163 -32.14 -15.99 -6.62
C MET A 163 -32.20 -16.95 -5.42
N PRO A 164 -33.19 -17.87 -5.35
CA PRO A 164 -33.27 -18.87 -4.28
C PRO A 164 -32.18 -19.93 -4.44
N LEU A 165 -30.98 -19.64 -3.91
CA LEU A 165 -29.79 -20.50 -4.06
C LEU A 165 -30.03 -21.93 -3.57
N LYS A 166 -30.75 -22.08 -2.45
CA LYS A 166 -31.05 -23.40 -1.87
C LYS A 166 -31.80 -24.30 -2.85
N GLU A 167 -32.90 -23.80 -3.42
CA GLU A 167 -33.68 -24.55 -4.41
C GLU A 167 -32.86 -24.86 -5.66
N PHE A 168 -32.05 -23.91 -6.11
CA PHE A 168 -31.16 -24.10 -7.26
C PHE A 168 -30.18 -25.25 -7.04
N TYR A 169 -29.46 -25.26 -5.90
CA TYR A 169 -28.48 -26.29 -5.59
C TYR A 169 -29.10 -27.65 -5.30
N GLU A 170 -30.25 -27.70 -4.63
CA GLU A 170 -30.99 -28.96 -4.40
C GLU A 170 -31.47 -29.59 -5.71
N ASN A 171 -31.94 -28.79 -6.66
CA ASN A 171 -32.36 -29.28 -7.98
C ASN A 171 -31.17 -29.73 -8.81
N GLN A 172 -30.06 -28.98 -8.75
CA GLN A 172 -28.82 -29.36 -9.42
C GLN A 172 -28.29 -30.71 -8.90
N GLU A 173 -28.30 -30.93 -7.58
CA GLU A 173 -27.86 -32.19 -6.96
C GLU A 173 -28.74 -33.37 -7.38
N LYS A 174 -30.07 -33.19 -7.44
CA LYS A 174 -31.00 -34.22 -7.96
C LYS A 174 -30.71 -34.57 -9.41
N GLU A 175 -30.51 -33.56 -10.26
CA GLU A 175 -30.19 -33.77 -11.67
C GLU A 175 -28.85 -34.52 -11.85
N TYR A 176 -27.84 -34.19 -11.05
CA TYR A 176 -26.58 -34.94 -11.03
C TYR A 176 -26.78 -36.40 -10.59
N ALA A 177 -27.59 -36.64 -9.56
CA ALA A 177 -27.88 -37.99 -9.07
C ALA A 177 -28.62 -38.85 -10.11
N GLU A 178 -29.61 -38.27 -10.81
CA GLU A 178 -30.34 -38.94 -11.90
C GLU A 178 -29.42 -39.30 -13.07
N ARG A 179 -28.57 -38.37 -13.51
CA ARG A 179 -27.58 -38.62 -14.59
C ARG A 179 -26.57 -39.71 -14.23
N GLN A 180 -26.18 -39.81 -12.95
CA GLN A 180 -25.31 -40.90 -12.47
C GLN A 180 -26.05 -42.25 -12.48
N ALA A 181 -27.32 -42.29 -12.05
CA ALA A 181 -28.12 -43.51 -12.02
C ALA A 181 -28.35 -44.11 -13.41
N ASP A 182 -28.50 -43.27 -14.43
CA ASP A 182 -28.72 -43.69 -15.82
C ASP A 182 -27.44 -44.16 -16.53
N GLY A 183 -26.28 -44.15 -15.87
CA GLY A 183 -25.00 -44.56 -16.46
C GLY A 183 -24.50 -43.64 -17.57
N GLN A 184 -25.17 -42.51 -17.82
CA GLN A 184 -24.74 -41.45 -18.75
C GLN A 184 -23.79 -40.43 -18.12
N GLY A 185 -23.46 -40.58 -16.84
CA GLY A 185 -22.39 -39.83 -16.16
C GLY A 185 -21.02 -40.13 -16.77
N GLY A 186 -20.77 -39.57 -17.95
CA GLY A 186 -19.57 -39.81 -18.74
C GLY A 186 -18.34 -39.19 -18.11
N GLY A 187 -17.57 -39.99 -17.37
CA GLY A 187 -16.10 -40.00 -17.31
C GLY A 187 -15.31 -38.77 -16.86
N GLY A 188 -15.92 -37.58 -16.76
CA GLY A 188 -15.31 -36.39 -16.17
C GLY A 188 -15.54 -36.43 -14.67
N GLY A 189 -14.52 -36.79 -13.88
CA GLY A 189 -14.61 -36.95 -12.42
C GLY A 189 -14.84 -35.66 -11.63
N GLU A 190 -15.50 -34.67 -12.19
CA GLU A 190 -15.91 -33.46 -11.48
C GLU A 190 -17.25 -33.76 -10.78
N GLY A 191 -17.18 -33.99 -9.46
CA GLY A 191 -18.36 -34.13 -8.61
C GLY A 191 -19.22 -32.86 -8.62
N SER A 192 -20.43 -32.94 -8.07
CA SER A 192 -21.24 -31.71 -7.95
C SER A 192 -20.50 -30.68 -7.06
N PRO A 193 -20.70 -29.37 -7.27
CA PRO A 193 -20.07 -28.35 -6.42
C PRO A 193 -20.38 -28.54 -4.92
N MET A 194 -21.57 -29.08 -4.63
CA MET A 194 -21.99 -29.43 -3.28
C MET A 194 -21.19 -30.62 -2.70
N GLU A 195 -20.94 -31.64 -3.50
CA GLU A 195 -20.13 -32.79 -3.12
C GLU A 195 -18.67 -32.39 -2.91
N GLU A 196 -18.09 -31.58 -3.80
CA GLU A 196 -16.75 -31.02 -3.63
C GLU A 196 -16.65 -30.21 -2.33
N PHE A 197 -17.65 -29.36 -2.06
CA PHE A 197 -17.72 -28.59 -0.84
C PHE A 197 -17.74 -29.48 0.42
N GLN A 198 -18.55 -30.56 0.40
CA GLN A 198 -18.69 -31.49 1.52
C GLN A 198 -17.43 -32.35 1.74
N ASN A 199 -16.74 -32.72 0.66
CA ASN A 199 -15.53 -33.53 0.68
C ASN A 199 -14.26 -32.71 1.01
N ASN A 200 -14.35 -31.38 1.05
CA ASN A 200 -13.22 -30.53 1.38
C ASN A 200 -12.91 -30.58 2.89
N ALA A 201 -11.72 -31.11 3.23
CA ALA A 201 -11.25 -31.24 4.60
C ALA A 201 -11.22 -29.92 5.39
N ALA A 202 -11.01 -28.79 4.73
CA ALA A 202 -11.06 -27.48 5.39
C ALA A 202 -12.47 -27.09 5.82
N HIS A 203 -13.48 -27.37 4.98
CA HIS A 203 -14.87 -27.16 5.37
C HIS A 203 -15.27 -28.11 6.49
N THR A 204 -14.86 -29.38 6.43
CA THR A 204 -15.09 -30.34 7.53
C THR A 204 -14.48 -29.84 8.83
N GLU A 205 -13.25 -29.32 8.79
CA GLU A 205 -12.60 -28.75 9.98
C GLU A 205 -13.36 -27.52 10.50
N ILE A 206 -13.81 -26.62 9.64
CA ILE A 206 -14.60 -25.45 10.05
C ILE A 206 -15.90 -25.88 10.74
N ILE A 207 -16.64 -26.82 10.13
CA ILE A 207 -17.89 -27.36 10.67
C ILE A 207 -17.65 -28.05 12.01
N ARG A 208 -16.56 -28.82 12.13
CA ARG A 208 -16.19 -29.54 13.36
C ARG A 208 -15.96 -28.60 14.54
N GLN A 209 -15.39 -27.43 14.29
CA GLN A 209 -15.14 -26.42 15.33
C GLN A 209 -16.41 -25.69 15.76
N GLY A 210 -17.39 -25.58 14.86
CA GLY A 210 -18.67 -24.91 15.10
C GLY A 210 -18.59 -23.38 15.00
N PRO A 211 -19.75 -22.70 15.07
CA PRO A 211 -19.86 -21.25 14.83
C PRO A 211 -19.23 -20.40 15.94
N ASP A 212 -19.13 -20.94 17.16
CA ASP A 212 -18.61 -20.21 18.34
C ASP A 212 -17.08 -20.30 18.47
N ALA A 213 -16.39 -20.95 17.54
CA ALA A 213 -14.95 -21.11 17.60
C ALA A 213 -14.20 -19.77 17.43
N GLU A 214 -13.27 -19.49 18.34
CA GLU A 214 -12.47 -18.27 18.30
C GLU A 214 -11.30 -18.39 17.30
N TRP A 215 -11.58 -18.25 16.01
CA TRP A 215 -10.57 -18.31 14.96
C TRP A 215 -9.53 -17.18 15.08
N LYS A 216 -8.25 -17.56 15.15
CA LYS A 216 -7.10 -16.63 15.20
C LYS A 216 -6.24 -16.77 13.96
N LEU A 217 -5.63 -15.67 13.54
CA LEU A 217 -4.66 -15.69 12.45
C LEU A 217 -3.41 -16.46 12.90
N ALA A 218 -3.09 -17.54 12.18
CA ALA A 218 -1.92 -18.37 12.47
C ALA A 218 -0.61 -17.71 12.00
N THR A 219 -0.67 -16.96 10.90
CA THR A 219 0.46 -16.19 10.35
C THR A 219 -0.03 -14.81 9.88
N PRO A 220 0.88 -13.85 9.65
CA PRO A 220 0.54 -12.61 8.95
C PRO A 220 -0.09 -12.91 7.59
N ILE A 221 -0.97 -12.02 7.14
CA ILE A 221 -1.65 -12.13 5.85
C ILE A 221 -0.65 -11.80 4.75
N GLU A 222 -0.51 -12.70 3.78
CA GLU A 222 0.40 -12.51 2.66
C GLU A 222 -0.36 -11.96 1.47
N ILE A 223 -0.06 -10.72 1.09
CA ILE A 223 -0.59 -10.08 -0.12
C ILE A 223 0.50 -10.06 -1.18
N TYR A 224 0.20 -10.62 -2.35
CA TYR A 224 1.11 -10.67 -3.48
C TYR A 224 0.36 -10.40 -4.79
N HIS A 225 1.10 -9.98 -5.81
CA HIS A 225 0.55 -9.65 -7.12
C HIS A 225 1.06 -10.67 -8.13
N GLN A 226 0.15 -11.37 -8.81
CA GLN A 226 0.51 -12.41 -9.77
C GLN A 226 -0.40 -12.30 -11.00
N PHE A 227 0.21 -12.20 -12.18
CA PHE A 227 -0.50 -12.09 -13.47
C PHE A 227 -1.54 -10.95 -13.54
N GLY A 228 -1.25 -9.79 -12.95
CA GLY A 228 -2.18 -8.66 -12.96
C GLY A 228 -3.26 -8.72 -11.88
N ILE A 229 -3.29 -9.78 -11.07
CA ILE A 229 -4.32 -10.01 -10.04
C ILE A 229 -3.67 -9.93 -8.66
N ASP A 230 -4.29 -9.15 -7.77
CA ASP A 230 -3.91 -9.13 -6.37
C ASP A 230 -4.46 -10.38 -5.68
N ARG A 231 -3.59 -11.09 -4.96
CA ARG A 231 -3.89 -12.35 -4.27
C ARG A 231 -3.60 -12.20 -2.78
N ALA A 232 -4.37 -12.93 -1.97
CA ALA A 232 -4.18 -13.00 -0.54
C ALA A 232 -4.12 -14.45 -0.05
N ILE A 233 -3.17 -14.74 0.83
CA ILE A 233 -3.16 -15.97 1.63
C ILE A 233 -3.49 -15.61 3.08
N VAL A 234 -4.54 -16.23 3.62
CA VAL A 234 -4.98 -16.05 5.01
C VAL A 234 -5.01 -17.41 5.69
N ASN A 235 -4.27 -17.53 6.79
CA ASN A 235 -4.15 -18.77 7.55
C ASN A 235 -4.86 -18.62 8.90
N TRP A 236 -5.89 -19.42 9.14
CA TRP A 236 -6.70 -19.42 10.36
C TRP A 236 -6.45 -20.67 11.19
N LYS A 237 -6.36 -20.53 12.51
CA LYS A 237 -6.23 -21.64 13.47
C LYS A 237 -7.31 -21.49 14.54
N ALA A 238 -8.09 -22.55 14.74
CA ALA A 238 -9.05 -22.65 15.83
C ALA A 238 -8.35 -23.11 17.12
N PRO A 239 -8.84 -22.70 18.31
CA PRO A 239 -8.29 -23.16 19.58
C PRO A 239 -8.42 -24.68 19.70
N GLY A 240 -7.34 -25.36 20.08
CA GLY A 240 -7.33 -26.83 20.24
C GLY A 240 -7.28 -27.63 18.93
N SER A 241 -7.24 -26.99 17.77
CA SER A 241 -6.92 -27.67 16.50
C SER A 241 -5.42 -27.59 16.21
N GLU A 242 -4.84 -28.69 15.76
CA GLU A 242 -3.49 -28.67 15.15
C GLU A 242 -3.53 -28.25 13.69
N GLN A 243 -4.71 -28.28 13.06
CA GLN A 243 -4.88 -27.93 11.68
C GLN A 243 -4.98 -26.42 11.49
N VAL A 244 -4.37 -25.92 10.43
CA VAL A 244 -4.46 -24.52 10.00
C VAL A 244 -5.26 -24.50 8.71
N VAL A 245 -6.38 -23.78 8.69
CA VAL A 245 -7.18 -23.58 7.48
C VAL A 245 -6.57 -22.45 6.68
N GLN A 246 -6.19 -22.74 5.44
CA GLN A 246 -5.59 -21.79 4.52
C GLN A 246 -6.59 -21.39 3.44
N PHE A 247 -6.78 -20.08 3.30
CA PHE A 247 -7.52 -19.45 2.23
C PHE A 247 -6.54 -18.87 1.22
N MET A 248 -6.70 -19.22 -0.04
CA MET A 248 -6.11 -18.54 -1.18
C MET A 248 -7.22 -17.76 -1.87
N MET A 249 -7.09 -16.44 -1.92
CA MET A 249 -8.12 -15.55 -2.42
C MET A 249 -7.55 -14.66 -3.52
N GLN A 250 -8.44 -14.24 -4.41
CA GLN A 250 -8.13 -13.33 -5.50
C GLN A 250 -9.04 -12.10 -5.41
N TYR A 251 -8.47 -10.94 -5.67
CA TYR A 251 -9.18 -9.67 -5.75
C TYR A 251 -9.43 -9.33 -7.21
N LEU A 252 -10.70 -9.34 -7.61
CA LEU A 252 -11.13 -9.02 -8.97
C LEU A 252 -11.95 -7.74 -8.97
N ILE A 253 -11.75 -6.91 -9.99
CA ILE A 253 -12.52 -5.68 -10.20
C ILE A 253 -13.68 -6.02 -11.13
N ASP A 254 -14.90 -5.66 -10.73
CA ASP A 254 -16.08 -5.85 -11.55
C ASP A 254 -16.26 -4.77 -12.62
N GLY A 255 -17.32 -4.91 -13.43
CA GLY A 255 -17.63 -3.95 -14.49
C GLY A 255 -18.00 -2.55 -13.97
N GLU A 256 -18.27 -2.41 -12.68
CA GLU A 256 -18.62 -1.15 -12.01
C GLU A 256 -17.42 -0.55 -11.25
N ASP A 257 -16.21 -1.07 -11.49
CA ASP A 257 -14.97 -0.69 -10.81
C ASP A 257 -14.98 -0.98 -9.28
N VAL A 258 -15.83 -1.92 -8.85
CA VAL A 258 -15.87 -2.38 -7.47
C VAL A 258 -15.03 -3.65 -7.34
N GLY A 259 -13.98 -3.56 -6.54
CA GLY A 259 -13.12 -4.70 -6.29
C GLY A 259 -13.67 -5.64 -5.22
N GLN A 260 -13.82 -6.91 -5.57
CA GLN A 260 -14.41 -7.95 -4.74
C GLN A 260 -13.43 -9.11 -4.52
N TRP A 261 -13.44 -9.65 -3.30
CA TRP A 261 -12.74 -10.88 -2.98
C TRP A 261 -13.57 -12.10 -3.38
N HIS A 262 -12.88 -13.17 -3.78
CA HIS A 262 -13.44 -14.51 -3.87
C HIS A 262 -12.42 -15.54 -3.37
N VAL A 263 -12.92 -16.66 -2.87
CA VAL A 263 -12.09 -17.78 -2.43
C VAL A 263 -11.77 -18.66 -3.62
N ASP A 264 -10.51 -18.64 -4.06
CA ASP A 264 -10.01 -19.49 -5.15
C ASP A 264 -9.83 -20.92 -4.65
N ILE A 265 -9.12 -21.08 -3.53
CA ILE A 265 -8.86 -22.38 -2.92
C ILE A 265 -8.96 -22.25 -1.40
N ILE A 266 -9.63 -23.22 -0.78
CA ILE A 266 -9.61 -23.44 0.67
C ILE A 266 -9.09 -24.84 0.95
N GLN A 267 -8.09 -24.95 1.81
CA GLN A 267 -7.46 -26.23 2.14
C GLN A 267 -6.85 -26.21 3.53
N ILE A 268 -6.59 -27.39 4.10
CA ILE A 268 -5.73 -27.49 5.28
C ILE A 268 -4.29 -27.20 4.85
N LYS A 269 -3.63 -26.25 5.50
CA LYS A 269 -2.25 -25.88 5.24
C LYS A 269 -1.37 -27.12 5.44
N ARG A 270 -0.72 -27.56 4.35
CA ARG A 270 0.27 -28.63 4.38
C ARG A 270 1.64 -28.00 4.22
N GLU A 271 2.54 -28.30 5.13
CA GLU A 271 3.94 -27.96 4.93
C GLU A 271 4.50 -28.91 3.87
N ARG A 272 4.98 -28.34 2.76
CA ARG A 272 5.65 -29.14 1.74
C ARG A 272 6.99 -29.57 2.33
N LEU A 273 7.11 -30.84 2.68
CA LEU A 273 8.40 -31.46 2.98
C LEU A 273 9.19 -31.50 1.67
N VAL A 274 10.01 -30.48 1.44
CA VAL A 274 10.98 -30.48 0.33
C VAL A 274 12.20 -31.24 0.83
N ALA A 275 12.47 -32.43 0.28
CA ALA A 275 13.71 -33.13 0.56
C ALA A 275 14.89 -32.26 0.12
N GLU A 276 15.83 -31.98 1.03
CA GLU A 276 16.92 -31.00 0.80
C GLU A 276 17.86 -31.39 -0.35
N SER A 277 17.92 -32.67 -0.75
CA SER A 277 18.44 -33.05 -2.06
C SER A 277 18.01 -34.49 -2.38
N ILE A 278 17.56 -34.74 -3.61
CA ILE A 278 17.62 -36.08 -4.20
C ILE A 278 18.96 -36.12 -4.94
N LEU A 279 20.02 -36.49 -4.24
CA LEU A 279 21.31 -36.83 -4.84
C LEU A 279 21.46 -38.34 -4.84
#